data_AF-A0A2M7QD58-F1
#
_entry.id   AF-A0A2M7QD58-F1
#
_cell.length_a   1.000
_cell.length_b   1.000
_cell.length_c   1.000
_cell.angle_alpha   90.00
_cell.angle_beta   90.00
_cell.angle_gamma   90.00
#
_symmetry.space_group_name_H-M   'P 1'
#
loop_
_entity.id
_entity.type
_entity.pdbx_description
1 polymer ?
#
loop_
_entity_poly.entity_id
_entity_poly.type
_entity_poly.pdbx_seq_one_letter_code
_entity_poly.pdbx_strand_id
1 'polypeptide(L)'
;MARIVVKTAKGNFELKPQKKSVFICMCGLSKNRPFCDGSHAKTLDEKDKKIYSYDEDGKRIDLEAEECCDDEKGGCCGGGCCKDKK
;
A
#
# COMPACT_ATOMS: atom_id res chain seq x y z
N MET A 1 6.96 -10.00 -19.75
CA MET A 1 7.37 -10.30 -18.35
C MET A 1 7.01 -9.09 -17.50
N ALA A 2 6.25 -9.27 -16.43
CA ALA A 2 5.87 -8.19 -15.52
C ALA A 2 6.72 -8.26 -14.25
N ARG A 3 6.92 -7.12 -13.59
CA ARG A 3 7.61 -7.03 -12.29
C ARG A 3 6.76 -6.24 -11.30
N ILE A 4 6.78 -6.65 -10.05
CA ILE A 4 6.18 -5.90 -8.94
C ILE A 4 7.24 -4.95 -8.39
N VAL A 5 6.88 -3.69 -8.20
CA VAL A 5 7.75 -2.66 -7.61
C VAL A 5 7.12 -2.18 -6.31
N VAL A 6 7.84 -2.35 -5.20
CA VAL A 6 7.38 -1.86 -3.90
C VAL A 6 7.69 -0.37 -3.79
N LYS A 7 6.67 0.44 -3.47
CA LYS A 7 6.79 1.88 -3.22
C LYS A 7 6.60 2.15 -1.73
N THR A 8 7.66 2.64 -1.08
CA THR A 8 7.66 2.94 0.37
C THR A 8 7.61 4.44 0.67
N ALA A 9 7.90 5.29 -0.32
CA ALA A 9 7.89 6.73 -0.16
C ALA A 9 6.46 7.28 -0.20
N LYS A 10 6.03 8.01 0.83
CA LYS A 10 4.66 8.52 1.00
C LYS A 10 4.44 9.96 0.50
N GLY A 11 5.46 10.58 -0.11
CA GLY A 11 5.47 12.02 -0.32
C GLY A 11 5.99 12.45 -1.68
N ASN A 12 6.35 13.73 -1.75
CA ASN A 12 7.04 14.32 -2.87
C ASN A 12 8.52 14.57 -2.53
N PHE A 13 9.33 14.66 -3.57
CA PHE A 13 10.71 15.10 -3.49
C PHE A 13 10.82 16.52 -4.02
N GLU A 14 11.35 17.43 -3.20
CA GLU A 14 11.60 18.80 -3.63
C GLU A 14 12.94 18.88 -4.37
N LEU A 15 12.87 19.26 -5.64
CA LEU A 15 14.02 19.67 -6.44
C LEU A 15 14.10 21.19 -6.45
N LYS A 16 15.28 21.75 -6.13
CA LYS A 16 15.54 23.20 -6.17
C LYS A 16 16.50 23.58 -7.30
N PRO A 17 16.06 23.56 -8.57
CA PRO A 17 16.84 24.18 -9.64
C PRO A 17 16.83 25.70 -9.47
N GLN A 18 17.90 26.36 -9.92
CA GLN A 18 18.24 27.78 -9.67
C GLN A 18 17.11 28.82 -9.85
N LYS A 19 16.01 28.48 -10.55
CA LYS A 19 14.91 29.40 -10.86
C LYS A 19 13.62 29.14 -10.08
N LYS A 20 13.22 27.88 -9.82
CA LYS A 20 11.93 27.51 -9.19
C LYS A 20 11.99 26.11 -8.57
N SER A 21 11.44 25.93 -7.36
CA SER A 21 11.25 24.60 -6.78
C SER A 21 10.27 23.77 -7.61
N VAL A 22 10.58 22.49 -7.81
CA VAL A 22 9.76 21.50 -8.51
C VAL A 22 9.55 20.31 -7.59
N PHE A 23 8.32 19.80 -7.52
CA PHE A 23 7.99 18.64 -6.69
C PHE A 23 7.79 17.40 -7.55
N ILE A 24 8.56 16.36 -7.27
CA ILE A 24 8.51 15.07 -7.96
C ILE A 24 7.69 14.09 -7.14
N CYS A 25 6.79 13.35 -7.79
CA CYS A 25 5.97 12.33 -7.13
C CYS A 25 6.84 11.12 -6.75
N MET A 26 6.81 10.73 -5.47
CA MET A 26 7.40 9.46 -5.02
C MET A 26 6.34 8.44 -4.56
N CYS A 27 5.13 8.90 -4.22
CA CYS A 27 4.02 8.04 -3.78
C CYS A 27 3.41 7.14 -4.88
N GLY A 28 3.63 7.44 -6.16
CA GLY A 28 3.13 6.64 -7.28
C GLY A 28 1.68 6.89 -7.69
N LEU A 29 0.90 7.63 -6.89
CA LEU A 29 -0.53 7.90 -7.13
C LEU A 29 -0.81 9.14 -7.99
N SER A 30 0.21 9.89 -8.39
CA SER A 30 -0.01 11.11 -9.15
C SER A 30 -0.60 10.82 -10.54
N LYS A 31 -1.55 11.65 -10.97
CA LYS A 31 -2.08 11.65 -12.34
C LYS A 31 -1.16 12.39 -13.32
N ASN A 32 -0.31 13.29 -12.82
CA ASN A 32 0.60 14.12 -13.63
C ASN A 32 2.08 13.72 -13.47
N ARG A 33 2.34 12.41 -13.42
CA ARG A 33 3.70 11.85 -13.29
C ARG A 33 4.62 12.40 -14.41
N PRO A 34 5.87 12.79 -14.10
CA PRO A 34 6.63 12.56 -12.86
C PRO A 34 6.39 13.60 -11.75
N PHE A 35 5.59 14.63 -11.99
CA PHE A 35 5.36 15.72 -11.05
C PHE A 35 4.37 15.33 -9.95
N CYS A 36 4.42 16.02 -8.81
CA CYS A 36 3.48 15.84 -7.72
C CYS A 36 2.23 16.73 -7.92
N ASP A 37 1.04 16.12 -7.94
CA ASP A 37 -0.26 16.85 -7.97
C ASP A 37 -0.94 16.99 -6.60
N GLY A 38 -0.36 16.42 -5.54
CA GLY A 38 -0.96 16.43 -4.20
C GLY A 38 -1.65 15.11 -3.80
N SER A 39 -1.82 14.17 -4.73
CA SER A 39 -2.40 12.84 -4.44
C SER A 39 -1.69 12.05 -3.33
N HIS A 40 -0.46 12.40 -2.96
CA HIS A 40 0.27 11.82 -1.82
C HIS A 40 -0.42 12.05 -0.47
N ALA A 41 -1.39 12.97 -0.37
CA ALA A 41 -2.18 13.14 0.85
C ALA A 41 -2.89 11.84 1.27
N LYS A 42 -3.27 10.99 0.31
CA LYS A 42 -3.90 9.67 0.55
C LYS A 42 -2.95 8.64 1.15
N THR A 43 -1.64 8.85 1.04
CA THR A 43 -0.62 7.92 1.52
C THR A 43 -0.09 8.28 2.91
N LEU A 44 -0.53 9.39 3.51
CA LEU A 44 -0.01 9.87 4.79
C LEU A 44 -0.40 8.98 5.98
N ASP A 45 -1.61 8.40 5.95
CA ASP A 45 -2.14 7.52 6.99
C ASP A 45 -1.85 6.02 6.75
N GLU A 46 -1.06 5.69 5.73
CA GLU A 46 -0.62 4.32 5.48
C GLU A 46 0.20 3.79 6.67
N LYS A 47 -0.09 2.56 7.11
CA LYS A 47 0.60 1.91 8.22
C LYS A 47 1.83 1.15 7.73
N ASP A 48 2.82 1.04 8.60
CA ASP A 48 3.99 0.19 8.34
C ASP A 48 3.55 -1.28 8.19
N LYS A 49 4.16 -2.01 7.26
CA LYS A 49 3.87 -3.43 6.95
C LYS A 49 2.46 -3.76 6.42
N LYS A 50 1.66 -2.75 6.03
CA LYS A 50 0.39 -2.98 5.32
C LYS A 50 0.54 -2.80 3.81
N ILE A 51 -0.15 -3.63 3.04
CA ILE A 51 -0.20 -3.53 1.58
C ILE A 51 -1.51 -2.83 1.19
N TYR A 52 -1.37 -1.73 0.46
CA TYR A 52 -2.49 -0.98 -0.10
C TYR A 52 -2.44 -1.11 -1.61
N SER A 53 -3.58 -1.48 -2.20
CA SER A 53 -3.79 -1.37 -3.65
C SER A 53 -4.64 -0.15 -3.95
N TYR A 54 -4.36 0.51 -5.07
CA TYR A 54 -5.10 1.66 -5.54
C TYR A 54 -5.65 1.37 -6.93
N ASP A 55 -6.96 1.53 -7.07
CA ASP A 55 -7.66 1.32 -8.34
C ASP A 55 -7.46 2.51 -9.30
N GLU A 56 -7.97 2.42 -10.53
CA GLU A 56 -7.82 3.48 -11.55
C GLU A 56 -8.45 4.82 -11.10
N ASP A 57 -9.51 4.75 -10.32
CA ASP A 57 -10.17 5.91 -9.70
C ASP A 57 -9.43 6.46 -8.46
N GLY A 58 -8.38 5.77 -8.00
CA GLY A 58 -7.62 6.13 -6.81
C GLY A 58 -8.36 5.85 -5.50
N LYS A 59 -9.29 4.88 -5.53
CA LYS A 59 -9.89 4.29 -4.34
C LYS A 59 -8.88 3.31 -3.72
N ARG A 60 -8.67 3.41 -2.40
CA ARG A 60 -7.77 2.52 -1.65
C ARG A 60 -8.49 1.21 -1.35
N ILE A 61 -7.79 0.09 -1.55
CA ILE A 61 -8.20 -1.26 -1.17
C ILE A 61 -7.13 -1.77 -0.21
N ASP A 62 -7.55 -2.02 1.03
CA ASP A 62 -6.70 -2.58 2.08
C ASP A 62 -6.63 -4.10 1.86
N LEU A 63 -5.44 -4.60 1.50
CA LEU A 63 -5.19 -6.03 1.35
C LEU A 63 -4.65 -6.56 2.69
N GLU A 64 -5.51 -6.60 3.72
CA GLU A 64 -5.19 -7.40 4.90
C GLU A 64 -5.25 -8.87 4.50
N ALA A 65 -4.12 -9.56 4.56
CA ALA A 65 -4.12 -11.01 4.63
C ALA A 65 -4.75 -11.34 5.98
N GLU A 66 -6.02 -11.78 5.97
CA GLU A 66 -6.57 -12.45 7.13
C GLU A 66 -5.58 -13.55 7.53
N GLU A 67 -5.07 -13.44 8.75
CA GLU A 67 -4.06 -14.31 9.32
C GLU A 67 -4.66 -15.71 9.37
N CYS A 68 -4.26 -16.57 8.44
CA CYS A 68 -4.68 -17.96 8.41
C CYS A 68 -3.96 -18.67 9.56
N CYS A 69 -4.56 -18.63 10.75
CA CYS A 69 -4.30 -19.47 11.93
C CYS A 69 -2.87 -19.38 12.50
N ASP A 70 -2.79 -18.89 13.73
CA ASP A 70 -1.59 -18.92 14.58
C ASP A 70 -1.14 -20.39 14.78
N ASP A 71 -0.12 -20.81 14.01
CA ASP A 71 0.38 -22.18 13.93
C ASP A 71 1.34 -22.51 15.09
N GLU A 72 0.87 -22.33 16.33
CA GLU A 72 1.43 -23.12 17.44
C GLU A 72 0.52 -24.24 17.91
N LYS A 73 -0.80 -24.22 17.60
CA LYS A 73 -1.67 -25.43 17.57
C LYS A 73 -2.95 -25.21 16.74
N GLY A 74 -2.98 -25.68 15.50
CA GLY A 74 -4.23 -26.13 14.86
C GLY A 74 -4.48 -25.57 13.46
N GLY A 75 -4.23 -26.41 12.46
CA GLY A 75 -4.46 -26.10 11.05
C GLY A 75 -5.92 -25.80 10.70
N CYS A 76 -6.08 -24.93 9.71
CA CYS A 76 -7.36 -24.45 9.19
C CYS A 76 -8.02 -25.51 8.29
N CYS A 77 -8.93 -26.33 8.85
CA CYS A 77 -9.85 -27.13 8.04
C CYS A 77 -10.97 -26.23 7.49
N GLY A 78 -10.97 -26.03 6.17
CA GLY A 78 -11.98 -25.24 5.46
C GLY A 78 -13.41 -25.69 5.80
N GLY A 79 -14.16 -24.81 6.46
CA GLY A 79 -15.60 -24.97 6.66
C GLY A 79 -16.09 -24.94 8.12
N GLY A 80 -15.22 -24.85 9.12
CA GLY A 80 -15.67 -24.65 10.50
C GLY A 80 -14.58 -24.89 11.54
N CYS A 81 -14.60 -24.08 12.59
CA CYS A 81 -13.75 -24.23 13.77
C CYS A 81 -14.13 -25.54 14.48
N CYS A 82 -13.36 -26.62 14.25
CA CYS A 82 -13.51 -27.91 14.91
C CYS A 82 -13.25 -27.75 16.42
N LYS A 83 -14.28 -27.34 17.17
CA LYS A 83 -14.37 -27.57 18.61
C LYS A 83 -14.77 -29.04 18.80
N ASP A 84 -13.83 -29.94 18.56
CA ASP A 84 -14.01 -31.33 18.96
C ASP A 84 -13.98 -31.41 20.48
N LYS A 85 -15.18 -31.57 21.04
CA LYS A 85 -15.40 -32.10 22.38
C LYS A 85 -14.71 -33.47 22.48
N LYS A 86 -13.69 -33.57 23.32
CA LYS A 86 -13.50 -34.70 24.22
C LYS A 86 -12.65 -34.29 25.42
#